data_AF-A0A960I5A3-F1
#
_entry.id   AF-A0A960I5A3-F1
#
_cell.length_a   1.000
_cell.length_b   1.000
_cell.length_c   1.000
_cell.angle_alpha   90.00
_cell.angle_beta   90.00
_cell.angle_gamma   90.00
#
_symmetry.space_group_name_H-M   'P 1'
#
loop_
_entity.id
_entity.type
_entity.pdbx_description
1 polymer ?
#
loop_
_entity_poly.entity_id
_entity_poly.type
_entity_poly.pdbx_seq_one_letter_code
_entity_poly.pdbx_strand_id
1 'polypeptide(L)'
;TLQDRLDAIAAEFGRHVMAELSVRMPPAEGAAAVARMRAEPPTSVGGRAVTGVEWFEEAGLLRLRLGDDVRLQVRPSGTEPKVKLYGEGIGDDPAPLLADLAALLA
;
A
#
# COMPACT_ATOMS: atom_id res chain seq x y z
N THR A 1 -32.29 1.25 -7.41
CA THR A 1 -31.54 0.30 -8.26
C THR A 1 -30.40 -0.30 -7.45
N LEU A 2 -29.62 -1.23 -8.01
CA LEU A 2 -28.36 -1.66 -7.38
C LEU A 2 -27.40 -0.48 -7.21
N GLN A 3 -27.32 0.39 -8.22
CA GLN A 3 -26.46 1.56 -8.20
C GLN A 3 -26.79 2.50 -7.02
N ASP A 4 -28.08 2.81 -6.80
CA ASP A 4 -28.49 3.68 -5.69
C ASP A 4 -28.12 3.10 -4.32
N ARG A 5 -28.07 1.76 -4.18
CA ARG A 5 -27.63 1.10 -2.95
C ARG A 5 -26.13 1.21 -2.74
N LEU A 6 -25.34 1.06 -3.81
CA LEU A 6 -23.89 1.25 -3.75
C LEU A 6 -23.54 2.72 -3.44
N ASP A 7 -24.28 3.67 -4.00
CA ASP A 7 -24.06 5.10 -3.74
C ASP A 7 -24.48 5.49 -2.32
N ALA A 8 -25.53 4.89 -1.76
CA ALA A 8 -25.89 5.08 -0.35
C ALA A 8 -24.80 4.56 0.60
N ILE A 9 -24.23 3.38 0.32
CA ILE A 9 -23.10 2.83 1.10
C ILE A 9 -21.89 3.75 1.01
N ALA A 10 -21.55 4.24 -0.19
CA ALA A 10 -20.44 5.16 -0.37
C ALA A 10 -20.65 6.51 0.31
N ALA A 11 -21.90 6.98 0.42
CA ALA A 11 -22.24 8.19 1.17
C ALA A 11 -22.12 8.00 2.69
N GLU A 12 -22.43 6.82 3.21
CA GLU A 12 -22.36 6.50 4.64
C GLU A 12 -20.93 6.21 5.11
N PHE A 13 -20.18 5.41 4.34
CA PHE A 13 -18.87 4.89 4.76
C PHE A 13 -17.68 5.46 3.97
N GLY A 14 -17.94 6.29 2.96
CA GLY A 14 -16.94 6.76 2.02
C GLY A 14 -16.75 5.82 0.83
N ARG A 15 -16.20 6.35 -0.26
CA ARG A 15 -15.89 5.56 -1.47
C ARG A 15 -14.50 4.95 -1.36
N HIS A 16 -14.45 3.64 -1.18
CA HIS A 16 -13.19 2.90 -1.14
C HIS A 16 -12.64 2.68 -2.56
N VAL A 17 -11.42 3.15 -2.82
CA VAL A 17 -10.68 3.01 -4.07
C VAL A 17 -9.48 2.13 -3.83
N MET A 18 -9.41 0.99 -4.53
CA MET A 18 -8.29 0.06 -4.46
C MET A 18 -7.35 0.28 -5.64
N ALA A 19 -6.05 0.18 -5.41
CA ALA A 19 -5.05 0.11 -6.46
C ALA A 19 -3.99 -0.96 -6.12
N GLU A 20 -3.32 -1.48 -7.14
CA GLU A 20 -2.19 -2.38 -6.98
C GLU A 20 -1.07 -2.04 -7.95
N LEU A 21 0.17 -2.32 -7.53
CA LEU A 21 1.37 -2.15 -8.34
C LEU A 21 2.32 -3.31 -8.07
N SER A 22 2.98 -3.81 -9.09
CA SER A 22 4.04 -4.82 -8.95
C SER A 22 5.35 -4.26 -9.49
N VAL A 23 6.38 -4.25 -8.65
CA VAL A 23 7.74 -3.85 -9.04
C VAL A 23 8.53 -5.10 -9.35
N ARG A 24 9.06 -5.22 -10.57
CA ARG A 24 9.90 -6.35 -10.97
C ARG A 24 11.23 -6.28 -10.21
N MET A 25 11.55 -7.34 -9.47
CA MET A 25 12.75 -7.40 -8.63
C MET A 25 13.11 -8.87 -8.34
N PRO A 26 14.37 -9.29 -8.42
CA PRO A 26 14.77 -10.65 -8.06
C PRO A 26 14.29 -11.03 -6.64
N PRO A 27 13.86 -12.28 -6.38
CA PRO A 27 13.21 -12.63 -5.12
C PRO A 27 14.02 -12.27 -3.86
N ALA A 28 15.34 -12.52 -3.87
CA ALA A 28 16.22 -12.20 -2.75
C ALA A 28 16.35 -10.68 -2.54
N GLU A 29 16.46 -9.91 -3.63
CA GLU A 29 16.50 -8.45 -3.58
C GLU A 29 15.17 -7.87 -3.08
N GLY A 30 14.04 -8.42 -3.54
CA GLY A 30 12.70 -8.03 -3.09
C GLY A 30 12.48 -8.29 -1.61
N ALA A 31 12.89 -9.46 -1.12
CA ALA A 31 12.84 -9.76 0.31
C ALA A 31 13.72 -8.80 1.12
N ALA A 32 14.93 -8.50 0.65
CA ALA A 32 15.83 -7.56 1.30
C ALA A 32 15.29 -6.12 1.30
N ALA A 33 14.69 -5.65 0.21
CA ALA A 33 14.11 -4.32 0.10
C ALA A 33 12.95 -4.12 1.08
N VAL A 34 12.03 -5.09 1.17
CA VAL A 34 10.92 -5.04 2.14
C VAL A 34 11.44 -5.13 3.57
N ALA A 35 12.46 -5.95 3.84
CA ALA A 35 13.08 -6.02 5.16
C ALA A 35 13.73 -4.68 5.58
N ARG A 36 14.42 -3.98 4.66
CA ARG A 36 14.97 -2.64 4.91
C ARG A 36 13.85 -1.64 5.23
N MET A 37 12.79 -1.61 4.42
CA MET A 37 11.66 -0.71 4.65
C MET A 37 10.93 -1.02 5.96
N ARG A 38 10.89 -2.28 6.41
CA ARG A 38 10.37 -2.65 7.73
C ARG A 38 11.27 -2.12 8.85
N ALA A 39 12.57 -2.23 8.71
CA ALA A 39 13.54 -1.79 9.71
C ALA A 39 13.59 -0.27 9.83
N GLU A 40 13.50 0.43 8.70
CA GLU A 40 13.51 1.88 8.58
C GLU A 40 12.31 2.35 7.72
N PRO A 41 11.10 2.40 8.30
CA PRO A 41 9.91 2.83 7.58
C PRO A 41 10.02 4.30 7.15
N PRO A 42 9.52 4.66 5.96
CA PRO A 42 9.51 6.05 5.54
C PRO A 42 8.60 6.88 6.45
N THR A 43 9.00 8.11 6.74
CA THR A 43 8.17 9.07 7.49
C THR A 43 7.12 9.75 6.59
N SER A 44 7.27 9.65 5.27
CA SER A 44 6.32 10.17 4.28
C SER A 44 6.40 9.42 2.96
N VAL A 45 5.29 9.38 2.22
CA VAL A 45 5.20 8.85 0.86
C VAL A 45 4.41 9.86 0.02
N GLY A 46 4.94 10.27 -1.14
CA GLY A 46 4.26 11.25 -2.00
C GLY A 46 3.92 12.58 -1.31
N GLY A 47 4.76 13.01 -0.35
CA GLY A 47 4.51 14.21 0.46
C GLY A 47 3.47 14.04 1.57
N ARG A 48 2.82 12.88 1.70
CA ARG A 48 1.89 12.55 2.79
C ARG A 48 2.64 11.93 3.96
N ALA A 49 2.40 12.41 5.18
CA ALA A 49 3.03 11.85 6.38
C ALA A 49 2.52 10.42 6.66
N VAL A 50 3.43 9.53 7.04
CA VAL A 50 3.10 8.20 7.55
C VAL A 50 2.71 8.33 9.01
N THR A 51 1.44 8.08 9.32
CA THR A 51 0.84 8.20 10.66
C THR A 51 0.78 6.87 11.41
N GLY A 52 1.08 5.76 10.74
CA GLY A 52 1.17 4.46 11.40
C GLY A 52 1.92 3.43 10.56
N VAL A 53 2.61 2.55 11.24
CA VAL A 53 3.39 1.45 10.65
C VAL A 53 3.04 0.18 11.39
N GLU A 54 2.71 -0.87 10.66
CA GLU A 54 2.34 -2.17 11.23
C GLU A 54 2.90 -3.30 10.37
N TRP A 55 3.44 -4.33 11.02
CA TRP A 55 3.96 -5.52 10.36
C TRP A 55 3.09 -6.73 10.67
N PHE A 56 2.74 -7.47 9.61
CA PHE A 56 1.98 -8.71 9.69
C PHE A 56 2.88 -9.89 9.32
N GLU A 57 3.30 -10.65 10.32
CA GLU A 57 4.30 -11.73 10.19
C GLU A 57 3.80 -12.84 9.26
N GLU A 58 2.55 -13.30 9.43
CA GLU A 58 1.96 -14.38 8.63
C GLU A 58 1.79 -14.00 7.15
N ALA A 59 1.64 -12.71 6.86
CA ALA A 59 1.48 -12.19 5.50
C ALA A 59 2.80 -11.76 4.86
N GLY A 60 3.87 -11.59 5.65
CA GLY A 60 5.11 -10.95 5.22
C GLY A 60 4.86 -9.53 4.69
N LEU A 61 3.98 -8.78 5.35
CA LEU A 61 3.42 -7.53 4.83
C LEU A 61 3.68 -6.37 5.80
N LEU A 62 4.27 -5.30 5.27
CA LEU A 62 4.36 -4.01 5.95
C LEU A 62 3.20 -3.12 5.50
N ARG A 63 2.50 -2.54 6.46
CA ARG A 63 1.39 -1.61 6.25
C ARG A 63 1.78 -0.23 6.73
N LEU A 64 1.51 0.77 5.90
CA LEU A 64 1.68 2.18 6.17
C LEU A 64 0.31 2.86 6.14
N ARG A 65 -0.02 3.63 7.18
CA ARG A 65 -1.20 4.51 7.20
C ARG A 65 -0.76 5.94 6.93
N LEU A 66 -1.49 6.64 6.08
CA LEU A 66 -1.22 8.02 5.66
C LEU A 66 -2.45 8.87 6.01
N GLY A 67 -2.60 9.19 7.30
CA GLY A 67 -3.85 9.70 7.83
C GLY A 67 -4.86 8.57 8.09
N ASP A 68 -6.14 8.92 8.07
CA ASP A 68 -7.26 7.98 8.31
C ASP A 68 -7.87 7.45 6.99
N ASP A 69 -7.51 8.07 5.88
CA ASP A 69 -8.13 7.90 4.56
C ASP A 69 -7.30 7.00 3.63
N VAL A 70 -5.98 6.90 3.82
CA VAL A 70 -5.12 6.11 2.94
C VAL A 70 -4.30 5.07 3.69
N ARG A 71 -4.25 3.87 3.11
CA ARG A 71 -3.41 2.76 3.56
C ARG A 71 -2.64 2.16 2.39
N LEU A 72 -1.32 2.08 2.53
CA LEU A 72 -0.43 1.41 1.60
C LEU A 72 0.14 0.14 2.23
N GLN A 73 0.39 -0.87 1.42
CA GLN A 73 0.92 -2.15 1.88
C GLN A 73 1.98 -2.64 0.90
N VAL A 74 3.04 -3.23 1.42
CA VAL A 74 4.15 -3.76 0.63
C VAL A 74 4.56 -5.14 1.13
N ARG A 75 4.80 -6.07 0.20
CA ARG A 75 5.24 -7.43 0.51
C ARG A 75 6.09 -8.04 -0.61
N PRO A 76 7.08 -8.89 -0.31
CA PRO A 76 7.74 -9.69 -1.33
C PRO A 76 6.75 -10.73 -1.88
N SER A 77 6.87 -11.08 -3.16
CA SER A 77 5.99 -12.10 -3.78
C SER A 77 6.38 -13.55 -3.42
N GLY A 78 7.46 -13.75 -2.66
CA GLY A 78 7.97 -15.08 -2.27
C GLY A 78 8.89 -15.68 -3.33
N THR A 79 8.32 -16.25 -4.38
CA THR A 79 9.08 -16.96 -5.44
C THR A 79 9.12 -16.24 -6.77
N GLU A 80 8.13 -15.40 -7.06
CA GLU A 80 8.12 -14.61 -8.28
C GLU A 80 9.09 -13.42 -8.19
N PRO A 81 9.71 -13.00 -9.32
CA PRO A 81 10.64 -11.87 -9.34
C PRO A 81 9.89 -10.53 -9.29
N LYS A 82 9.13 -10.31 -8.21
CA LYS A 82 8.43 -9.04 -7.94
C LYS A 82 8.17 -8.76 -6.46
N VAL A 83 8.02 -7.48 -6.14
CA VAL A 83 7.42 -6.96 -4.90
C VAL A 83 6.01 -6.47 -5.24
N LYS A 84 5.02 -6.82 -4.40
CA LYS A 84 3.63 -6.41 -4.58
C LYS A 84 3.30 -5.26 -3.63
N LEU A 85 2.66 -4.23 -4.17
CA LEU A 85 2.17 -3.09 -3.42
C LEU A 85 0.65 -2.99 -3.61
N TYR A 86 -0.04 -2.66 -2.53
CA TYR A 86 -1.50 -2.48 -2.51
C TYR A 86 -1.86 -1.17 -1.84
N GLY A 87 -2.78 -0.43 -2.43
CA GLY A 87 -3.29 0.84 -1.93
C GLY A 87 -4.78 0.75 -1.71
N GLU A 88 -5.24 1.31 -0.59
CA GLU A 88 -6.64 1.58 -0.32
C GLU A 88 -6.77 3.05 0.07
N GLY A 89 -7.64 3.78 -0.61
CA GLY A 89 -8.02 5.15 -0.29
C GLY A 89 -9.52 5.25 -0.05
N ILE A 90 -9.95 6.08 0.91
CA ILE A 90 -11.35 6.42 1.18
C ILE A 90 -11.58 7.83 0.67
N GLY A 91 -12.20 7.96 -0.51
CA GLY A 91 -12.37 9.24 -1.20
C GLY A 91 -11.10 9.79 -1.85
N ASP A 92 -10.00 9.04 -1.82
CA ASP A 92 -8.71 9.37 -2.42
C ASP A 92 -8.24 8.23 -3.34
N ASP A 93 -7.50 8.55 -4.39
CA ASP A 93 -6.90 7.55 -5.28
C ASP A 93 -5.49 7.21 -4.78
N PRO A 94 -5.25 5.98 -4.29
CA PRO A 94 -3.94 5.61 -3.77
C PRO A 94 -2.91 5.30 -4.87
N ALA A 95 -3.28 5.23 -6.15
CA ALA A 95 -2.37 4.82 -7.22
C ALA A 95 -1.11 5.69 -7.35
N PRO A 96 -1.17 7.04 -7.29
CA PRO A 96 0.04 7.87 -7.30
C PRO A 96 0.96 7.58 -6.11
N LEU A 97 0.39 7.37 -4.91
CA LEU A 97 1.13 7.05 -3.70
C LEU A 97 1.80 5.67 -3.76
N LEU A 98 1.22 4.72 -4.51
CA LEU A 98 1.89 3.45 -4.80
C LEU A 98 3.11 3.61 -5.70
N ALA A 99 3.04 4.52 -6.69
CA ALA A 99 4.20 4.83 -7.53
C ALA A 99 5.33 5.47 -6.70
N ASP A 100 4.97 6.39 -5.81
CA ASP A 100 5.94 7.00 -4.88
C ASP A 100 6.54 5.97 -3.91
N LEU A 101 5.71 5.08 -3.36
CA LEU A 101 6.19 4.00 -2.48
C LEU A 101 7.11 3.03 -3.24
N ALA A 102 6.80 2.71 -4.49
CA ALA A 102 7.62 1.85 -5.33
C ALA A 102 9.02 2.45 -5.56
N ALA A 103 9.12 3.77 -5.70
CA ALA A 103 10.41 4.46 -5.84
C ALA A 103 11.30 4.30 -4.59
N LEU A 104 10.72 4.03 -3.42
CA LEU A 104 11.45 3.79 -2.16
C LEU A 104 11.96 2.35 -2.00
N LEU A 105 11.67 1.44 -2.94
CA LEU A 105 12.17 0.07 -2.91
C LEU A 105 13.58 -0.09 -3.50
N ALA A 106 14.08 0.93 -4.21
CA ALA A 106 15.41 0.94 -4.80
C ALA A 106 16.52 1.07 -3.74
#